data_AF-A0A960SR39-F1
#
_entry.id   AF-A0A960SR39-F1
#
_cell.length_a   1.000
_cell.length_b   1.000
_cell.length_c   1.000
_cell.angle_alpha   90.00
_cell.angle_beta   90.00
_cell.angle_gamma   90.00
#
_symmetry.space_group_name_H-M   'P 1'
#
loop_
_entity.id
_entity.type
_entity.pdbx_description
1 polymer ?
#
loop_
_entity_poly.entity_id
_entity_poly.type
_entity_poly.pdbx_seq_one_letter_code
_entity_poly.pdbx_strand_id
1 'polypeptide(L)' 'MNWQQAQGNGRSPGETVLVAQFGEARLVRHINGTLRLRGGSEEDRDEARHWIVRFLRQPAPPQPQAA' A
#
# COMPACT_ATOMS: atom_id res chain seq x y z
N MET A 1 3.31 18.27 36.98
CA MET A 1 3.09 18.33 35.51
C MET A 1 3.18 16.92 34.95
N ASN A 2 2.10 16.41 34.36
CA ASN A 2 1.96 15.03 33.88
C ASN A 2 2.25 14.94 32.38
N TRP A 3 3.30 14.23 32.00
CA TRP A 3 3.71 14.00 30.60
C TRP A 3 2.87 12.93 29.86
N GLN A 4 1.63 12.66 30.31
CA GLN A 4 0.81 11.53 29.82
C GLN A 4 -0.32 11.90 28.84
N GLN A 5 -0.38 13.13 28.31
CA GLN A 5 -1.56 13.57 27.52
C GLN A 5 -1.28 14.04 26.08
N ALA A 6 -0.08 13.83 25.54
CA ALA A 6 0.25 14.21 24.15
C ALA A 6 0.33 13.01 23.18
N GLN A 7 -0.35 11.90 23.47
CA GLN A 7 -0.55 10.80 22.50
C GLN A 7 -2.01 10.69 22.06
N GLY A 8 -2.62 11.83 21.75
CA GLY A 8 -3.72 11.87 20.78
C GLY A 8 -3.14 12.01 19.38
N ASN A 9 -2.58 10.93 18.81
CA ASN A 9 -2.11 10.95 17.41
C ASN A 9 -2.60 9.71 16.64
N GLY A 10 -3.87 9.74 16.24
CA GLY A 10 -4.24 9.45 14.86
C GLY A 10 -4.01 8.05 14.29
N ARG A 11 -3.98 6.97 15.08
CA ARG A 11 -4.26 5.64 14.50
C ARG A 11 -5.76 5.45 14.36
N SER A 12 -6.35 6.08 13.33
CA SER A 12 -7.72 5.79 12.93
C SER A 12 -7.84 4.29 12.57
N PRO A 13 -8.90 3.59 13.03
CA PRO A 13 -9.11 2.16 12.79
C PRO A 13 -9.48 1.91 11.32
N GLY A 14 -8.46 1.63 10.53
CA GLY A 14 -8.52 1.36 9.10
C GLY A 14 -7.09 1.16 8.60
N GLU A 15 -6.35 0.29 9.30
CA GLU A 15 -4.89 0.27 9.30
C GLU A 15 -4.37 0.08 7.88
N THR A 16 -3.79 1.15 7.35
CA THR A 16 -3.11 1.15 6.06
C THR A 16 -1.63 1.36 6.32
N VAL A 17 -0.82 0.38 5.92
CA VAL A 17 0.62 0.44 6.04
C VAL A 17 1.17 1.01 4.75
N LEU A 18 1.95 2.08 4.84
CA LEU A 18 2.69 2.60 3.68
C LEU A 18 3.73 1.56 3.24
N VAL A 19 3.64 1.13 1.99
CA VAL A 19 4.56 0.15 1.39
C VAL A 19 5.68 0.85 0.64
N ALA A 20 5.33 1.84 -0.17
CA ALA A 20 6.26 2.60 -1.00
C ALA A 20 5.68 3.97 -1.36
N GLN A 21 6.56 4.93 -1.67
CA GLN A 21 6.20 6.25 -2.17
C GLN A 21 6.98 6.54 -3.45
N PHE A 22 6.29 7.07 -4.45
CA PHE A 22 6.80 7.46 -5.77
C PHE A 22 6.36 8.91 -5.96
N GLY A 23 7.24 9.87 -5.68
CA GLY A 23 6.88 11.28 -5.63
C GLY A 23 5.66 11.56 -4.76
N GLU A 24 4.58 12.01 -5.38
CA GLU A 24 3.29 12.28 -4.72
C GLU A 24 2.36 11.05 -4.62
N ALA A 25 2.68 9.94 -5.32
CA ALA A 25 1.95 8.68 -5.21
C ALA A 25 2.41 7.87 -4.00
N ARG A 26 1.45 7.39 -3.21
CA ARG A 26 1.68 6.53 -2.04
C ARG A 26 0.98 5.19 -2.23
N LEU A 27 1.77 4.12 -2.21
CA LEU A 27 1.27 2.77 -2.22
C LEU A 27 1.00 2.33 -0.78
N VAL A 28 -0.27 2.11 -0.45
CA VAL A 28 -0.69 1.68 0.88
C VAL A 28 -1.30 0.28 0.84
N ARG A 29 -0.97 -0.53 1.83
CA ARG A 29 -1.56 -1.86 2.06
C ARG A 29 -2.60 -1.77 3.16
N HIS A 30 -3.84 -2.11 2.83
CA HIS A 30 -4.92 -2.23 3.78
C HIS A 30 -4.83 -3.54 4.57
N ILE A 31 -5.41 -3.58 5.78
CA ILE A 31 -5.54 -4.80 6.60
C ILE A 31 -6.13 -6.00 5.86
N ASN A 32 -7.00 -5.75 4.89
CA ASN A 32 -7.63 -6.79 4.07
C ASN A 32 -6.68 -7.36 2.99
N GLY A 33 -5.40 -6.97 3.00
CA GLY A 33 -4.39 -7.38 2.04
C GLY A 33 -4.43 -6.61 0.71
N THR A 34 -5.38 -5.69 0.52
CA THR A 34 -5.50 -4.91 -0.73
C THR A 34 -4.45 -3.81 -0.78
N LEU A 35 -3.76 -3.69 -1.91
CA LEU A 35 -2.88 -2.56 -2.21
C LEU A 35 -3.67 -1.48 -2.94
N ARG A 36 -3.61 -0.25 -2.44
CA ARG A 36 -4.18 0.93 -3.10
C ARG A 36 -3.09 1.97 -3.33
N LEU A 37 -3.04 2.48 -4.54
CA LEU A 37 -2.25 3.66 -4.85
C LEU A 37 -3.10 4.91 -4.63
N ARG A 38 -2.56 5.88 -3.89
CA ARG A 38 -3.24 7.15 -3.55
C ARG A 38 -2.34 8.32 -3.94
N GLY A 39 -2.92 9.34 -4.56
CA GLY A 39 -2.19 10.54 -5.00
C GLY A 39 -1.33 10.29 -6.24
N GLY A 40 -0.42 11.22 -6.50
CA GLY A 40 0.50 11.18 -7.63
C GLY A 40 -0.08 11.66 -8.95
N SER A 41 0.83 12.15 -9.78
CA SER A 41 0.65 12.40 -11.21
C SER A 41 0.56 11.09 -11.99
N GLU A 42 0.20 11.15 -13.26
CA GLU A 42 0.15 9.95 -14.12
C GLU A 42 1.52 9.24 -14.19
N GLU A 43 2.61 10.01 -14.23
CA GLU A 43 3.98 9.51 -14.19
C GLU A 43 4.30 8.75 -12.89
N ASP A 44 3.96 9.32 -11.72
CA ASP A 44 4.15 8.65 -10.43
C ASP A 44 3.36 7.33 -10.34
N ARG A 45 2.18 7.30 -10.97
CA ARG A 45 1.36 6.09 -11.02
C ARG A 45 1.92 5.02 -11.94
N ASP A 46 2.48 5.43 -13.07
CA ASP A 46 3.16 4.52 -13.99
C ASP A 46 4.39 3.88 -13.32
N GLU A 47 5.21 4.70 -12.64
CA GLU A 47 6.36 4.22 -11.89
C GLU A 47 5.95 3.22 -10.79
N ALA A 48 4.93 3.58 -10.00
CA ALA A 48 4.38 2.69 -8.97
C ALA A 48 3.88 1.37 -9.58
N ARG A 49 3.22 1.41 -10.74
CA ARG A 49 2.71 0.22 -11.43
C ARG A 49 3.86 -0.67 -11.91
N HIS A 50 4.89 -0.10 -12.51
CA HIS A 50 6.09 -0.84 -12.93
C HIS A 50 6.79 -1.49 -11.76
N TRP A 51 6.90 -0.79 -10.63
CA TRP A 51 7.44 -1.35 -9.40
C TRP A 51 6.59 -2.51 -8.86
N ILE A 52 5.26 -2.35 -8.78
CA ILE A 52 4.35 -3.42 -8.33
C ILE A 52 4.49 -4.67 -9.23
N VAL A 53 4.54 -4.50 -10.55
CA VAL A 53 4.71 -5.62 -11.48
C VAL A 53 6.06 -6.31 -11.29
N ARG A 54 7.12 -5.55 -11.06
CA ARG A 54 8.48 -6.06 -10.88
C ARG A 54 8.68 -6.81 -9.56
N PHE A 55 8.07 -6.33 -8.47
CA PHE A 55 8.40 -6.80 -7.12
C PHE A 55 7.26 -7.55 -6.42
N LEU A 56 5.99 -7.35 -6.82
CA LEU A 56 4.83 -7.91 -6.13
C LEU A 56 4.02 -8.91 -6.95
N ARG A 57 4.36 -9.14 -8.23
CA ARG A 57 3.83 -10.30 -8.96
C ARG A 57 4.46 -11.58 -8.38
N GLN A 58 3.82 -12.15 -7.37
CA GLN A 58 3.82 -13.60 -7.23
C GLN A 58 3.07 -14.16 -8.45
N PRO A 59 3.58 -15.21 -9.12
CA PRO A 59 2.76 -15.95 -10.06
C PRO A 59 1.51 -16.41 -9.30
N ALA A 60 0.34 -16.20 -9.90
CA ALA A 60 -0.89 -16.80 -9.37
C ALA A 60 -0.62 -18.30 -9.11
N PRO A 61 -1.09 -18.88 -7.99
CA PRO A 61 -0.98 -20.32 -7.80
C PRO A 61 -1.52 -21.01 -9.07
N PRO A 62 -0.87 -22.07 -9.56
CA PRO A 62 -1.31 -22.74 -10.77
C PRO A 62 -2.79 -23.08 -10.59
N GLN A 63 -3.65 -22.49 -11.42
CA GLN A 63 -5.06 -22.85 -11.45
C GLN A 63 -5.09 -24.36 -11.73
N PRO A 64 -5.79 -25.18 -10.93
CA PRO A 64 -5.97 -26.58 -11.27
C PRO A 64 -6.66 -26.60 -12.63
N GLN A 65 -5.90 -26.99 -13.65
CA GLN A 65 -6.45 -27.24 -14.97
C GLN A 65 -7.45 -28.37 -14.76
N ALA A 66 -8.74 -28.06 -14.94
CA ALA A 66 -9.79 -29.06 -14.87
C ALA A 66 -9.44 -30.14 -15.90
N ALA A 67 -9.20 -31.35 -15.38
CA ALA A 67 -8.95 -32.56 -16.16
C ALA A 67 -10.21 -33.03 -16.89
#